data_AF-A0A443NUB7-F1
#
_entry.id   AF-A0A443NUB7-F1
#
_cell.length_a   1.000
_cell.length_b   1.000
_cell.length_c   1.000
_cell.angle_alpha   90.00
_cell.angle_beta   90.00
_cell.angle_gamma   90.00
#
_symmetry.space_group_name_H-M   'P 1'
#
loop_
_entity.id
_entity.type
_entity.pdbx_description
1 polymer ?
#
loop_
_entity_poly.entity_id
_entity_poly.type
_entity_poly.pdbx_seq_one_letter_code
_entity_poly.pdbx_strand_id
1 'polypeptide(L)'
;MEEPKSNSSSPKSQKHPSSQSSQAVPVKSSHLQPFRLHTESRGQLKERAFVKRLQEINADEAKHRIRMAQGLPLTTDKPEMLHKPPVKEQTKPMEIKLRTQQRAARRAGFNDLVAIKISWLEYQRQQIEKLQKMMEEEEIKMLRKEMVPRAQLMPLFDRPFFPQRSTRPLTVPKEPNFKGLSSKSWRCTPSSGAHYKFQQPLNQTMKPIK
;
A
#
# COMPACT_ATOMS: atom_id res chain seq x y z
N MET A 1 -54.89 -17.80 -5.39
CA MET A 1 -54.97 -16.36 -5.68
C MET A 1 -53.56 -15.91 -6.00
N GLU A 2 -53.15 -16.18 -7.22
CA GLU A 2 -53.23 -15.28 -8.39
C GLU A 2 -52.07 -14.28 -8.35
N GLU A 3 -51.08 -14.54 -9.21
CA GLU A 3 -50.16 -13.50 -9.69
C GLU A 3 -50.94 -12.44 -10.45
N PRO A 4 -50.36 -11.24 -10.61
CA PRO A 4 -50.22 -10.82 -12.00
C PRO A 4 -48.86 -10.19 -12.34
N LYS A 5 -48.33 -10.68 -13.47
CA LYS A 5 -47.31 -10.07 -14.32
C LYS A 5 -47.80 -8.73 -14.88
N SER A 6 -46.92 -7.75 -15.04
CA SER A 6 -47.14 -6.66 -15.99
C SER A 6 -45.88 -6.37 -16.81
N ASN A 7 -46.07 -6.50 -18.13
CA ASN A 7 -45.14 -6.20 -19.21
C ASN A 7 -45.09 -4.69 -19.46
N SER A 8 -43.94 -4.17 -19.93
CA SER A 8 -43.88 -3.04 -20.88
C SER A 8 -42.48 -3.00 -21.51
N SER A 9 -42.31 -3.56 -22.70
CA SER A 9 -42.40 -2.90 -24.02
C SER A 9 -41.26 -1.91 -24.29
N SER A 10 -40.19 -2.43 -24.88
CA SER A 10 -39.20 -1.65 -25.62
C SER A 10 -39.83 -1.02 -26.87
N PRO A 11 -39.48 0.23 -27.23
CA PRO A 11 -39.59 0.71 -28.60
C PRO A 11 -38.24 0.61 -29.31
N LYS A 12 -38.25 -0.10 -30.44
CA LYS A 12 -37.19 -0.17 -31.45
C LYS A 12 -37.29 1.09 -32.31
N SER A 13 -36.18 1.79 -32.56
CA SER A 13 -36.09 2.80 -33.62
C SER A 13 -34.80 2.62 -34.39
N GLN A 14 -34.97 2.28 -35.68
CA GLN A 14 -33.92 2.21 -36.69
C GLN A 14 -33.65 3.60 -37.26
N LYS A 15 -32.39 4.01 -37.37
CA LYS A 15 -31.88 4.90 -38.45
C LYS A 15 -30.41 4.55 -38.74
N HIS A 16 -30.12 4.27 -40.02
CA HIS A 16 -28.77 4.21 -40.60
C HIS A 16 -28.35 5.62 -41.12
N PRO A 17 -27.15 5.83 -41.70
CA PRO A 17 -26.09 6.63 -41.10
C PRO A 17 -25.90 7.97 -41.83
N SER A 18 -25.46 9.01 -41.12
CA SER A 18 -24.91 10.22 -41.76
C SER A 18 -23.46 10.41 -41.34
N SER A 19 -22.60 10.38 -42.35
CA SER A 19 -21.16 10.61 -42.30
C SER A 19 -20.85 12.10 -42.16
N GLN A 20 -20.29 12.53 -41.03
CA GLN A 20 -19.59 13.82 -40.95
C GLN A 20 -18.37 13.78 -40.02
N SER A 21 -17.22 14.00 -40.66
CA SER A 21 -15.96 14.60 -40.19
C SER A 21 -15.46 14.29 -38.77
N SER A 22 -14.33 13.58 -38.75
CA SER A 22 -13.40 13.50 -37.63
C SER A 22 -12.86 14.89 -37.27
N GLN A 23 -13.29 15.44 -36.14
CA GLN A 23 -12.49 16.42 -35.40
C GLN A 23 -11.76 15.65 -34.30
N ALA A 24 -10.43 15.72 -34.29
CA ALA A 24 -9.61 15.18 -33.22
C ALA A 24 -9.90 15.96 -31.93
N VAL A 25 -10.73 15.38 -31.07
CA VAL A 25 -10.98 15.90 -29.72
C VAL A 25 -9.74 15.58 -28.87
N PRO A 26 -9.13 16.57 -28.21
CA PRO A 26 -8.04 16.28 -27.28
C PRO A 26 -8.58 15.37 -26.17
N VAL A 27 -7.95 14.20 -25.99
CA VAL A 27 -8.27 13.27 -24.90
C VAL A 27 -7.99 13.99 -23.59
N LYS A 28 -9.03 14.57 -23.00
CA LYS A 28 -8.99 15.02 -21.61
C LYS A 28 -8.83 13.74 -20.80
N SER A 29 -7.66 13.55 -20.20
CA SER A 29 -7.47 12.53 -19.16
C SER A 29 -8.61 12.72 -18.17
N SER A 30 -9.55 11.78 -18.13
CA SER A 30 -10.63 11.82 -17.16
C SER A 30 -9.96 11.77 -15.80
N HIS A 31 -9.97 12.89 -15.08
CA HIS A 31 -9.66 12.89 -13.67
C HIS A 31 -10.78 12.06 -13.03
N LEU A 32 -10.56 10.75 -12.91
CA LEU A 32 -11.50 9.83 -12.31
C LEU A 32 -11.65 10.30 -10.87
N GLN A 33 -12.81 10.92 -10.59
CA GLN A 33 -13.16 11.27 -9.23
C GLN A 33 -13.17 9.96 -8.43
N PRO A 34 -12.46 9.89 -7.29
CA PRO A 34 -12.48 8.70 -6.46
C PRO A 34 -13.95 8.35 -6.15
N PHE A 35 -14.30 7.07 -6.29
CA PHE A 35 -15.67 6.62 -6.08
C PHE A 35 -16.10 7.00 -4.65
N ARG A 36 -17.27 7.62 -4.50
CA ARG A 36 -17.84 7.96 -3.20
C ARG A 36 -18.28 6.68 -2.52
N LEU A 37 -17.39 6.07 -1.75
CA LEU A 37 -17.66 4.84 -1.03
C LEU A 37 -18.74 5.14 0.00
N HIS A 38 -19.88 4.43 -0.04
CA HIS A 38 -20.99 4.67 0.89
C HIS A 38 -20.59 4.52 2.37
N THR A 39 -19.49 3.83 2.67
CA THR A 39 -18.94 3.67 4.02
C THR A 39 -17.95 4.77 4.41
N GLU A 40 -17.66 5.73 3.55
CA GLU A 40 -16.75 6.85 3.81
C GLU A 40 -17.21 7.68 5.01
N SER A 41 -18.51 7.98 5.10
CA SER A 41 -19.11 8.64 6.27
C SER A 41 -18.90 7.85 7.57
N ARG A 42 -18.99 6.51 7.51
CA ARG A 42 -18.68 5.62 8.65
C ARG A 42 -17.20 5.66 9.02
N GLY A 43 -16.31 5.73 8.03
CA GLY A 43 -14.86 5.86 8.21
C GLY A 43 -14.50 7.17 8.91
N GLN A 44 -15.04 8.28 8.42
CA GLN A 44 -14.84 9.62 9.01
C GLN A 44 -15.35 9.69 10.45
N LEU A 45 -16.50 9.07 10.76
CA LEU A 45 -17.01 9.01 12.13
C LEU A 45 -16.07 8.23 13.07
N LYS A 46 -15.54 7.09 12.61
CA LYS A 46 -14.59 6.28 13.38
C LYS A 46 -13.26 7.01 13.58
N GLU A 47 -12.77 7.70 12.56
CA GLU A 47 -11.53 8.49 12.64
C GLU A 47 -11.69 9.64 13.64
N ARG A 48 -12.78 10.39 13.58
CA ARG A 48 -13.08 11.44 14.56
C ARG A 48 -13.19 10.89 15.98
N ALA A 49 -13.85 9.74 16.17
CA ALA A 49 -13.93 9.10 17.47
C ALA A 49 -12.57 8.64 17.99
N PHE A 50 -11.71 8.10 17.11
CA PHE A 50 -10.36 7.66 17.45
C PHE A 50 -9.45 8.84 17.83
N VAL A 51 -9.45 9.90 17.03
CA VAL A 51 -8.68 11.12 17.31
C VAL A 51 -9.14 11.76 18.61
N LYS A 52 -10.46 11.84 18.85
CA LYS A 52 -11.02 12.35 20.10
C LYS A 52 -10.55 11.53 21.31
N ARG A 53 -10.54 10.20 21.19
CA ARG A 53 -10.06 9.29 22.25
C ARG A 53 -8.57 9.47 22.54
N LEU A 54 -7.74 9.63 21.52
CA LEU A 54 -6.31 9.89 21.70
C LEU A 54 -6.07 11.24 22.40
N GLN A 55 -6.84 12.26 22.03
CA GLN A 55 -6.75 13.58 22.65
C GLN A 55 -7.17 13.54 24.12
N GLU A 56 -8.20 12.78 24.46
CA GLU A 56 -8.67 12.56 25.82
C GLU A 56 -7.62 11.84 26.68
N ILE A 57 -7.04 10.73 26.18
CA ILE A 57 -5.96 10.00 26.86
C ILE A 57 -4.77 10.92 27.14
N ASN A 58 -4.35 11.71 26.14
CA ASN A 58 -3.21 12.61 26.30
C ASN A 58 -3.52 13.77 27.27
N ALA A 59 -4.76 14.26 27.28
CA ALA A 59 -5.20 15.27 28.23
C ALA A 59 -5.23 14.74 29.68
N ASP A 60 -5.70 13.51 29.87
CA ASP A 60 -5.70 12.87 31.19
C ASP A 60 -4.27 12.55 31.65
N GLU A 61 -3.42 12.06 30.76
CA GLU A 61 -1.99 11.88 31.06
C GLU A 61 -1.33 13.22 31.44
N ALA A 62 -1.60 14.31 30.69
CA ALA A 62 -1.06 15.63 30.99
C ALA A 62 -1.50 16.17 32.36
N LYS A 63 -2.76 15.94 32.77
CA LYS A 63 -3.25 16.30 34.11
C LYS A 63 -2.56 15.49 35.22
N HIS A 64 -2.24 14.23 34.96
CA HIS A 64 -1.58 13.36 35.94
C HIS A 64 -0.05 13.49 35.97
N ARG A 65 0.56 14.09 34.93
CA ARG A 65 2.02 14.31 34.85
C ARG A 65 2.55 15.25 35.93
N ILE A 66 1.77 16.26 36.34
CA ILE A 66 2.14 17.17 37.43
C ILE A 66 1.14 16.98 38.57
N ARG A 67 1.49 16.15 39.56
CA ARG A 67 0.76 16.12 40.83
C ARG A 67 0.96 17.47 41.52
N MET A 68 0.02 18.39 41.36
CA MET A 68 -0.06 19.59 42.17
C MET A 68 -0.29 19.17 43.62
N ALA A 69 0.74 19.29 44.45
CA ALA A 69 0.61 19.05 45.88
C ALA A 69 -0.34 20.09 46.47
N GLN A 70 -1.21 19.68 47.38
CA GLN A 70 -2.07 20.61 48.12
C GLN A 70 -1.14 21.51 48.95
N GLY A 71 -1.12 22.81 48.64
CA GLY A 71 -0.28 23.77 49.33
C GLY A 71 -0.60 23.80 50.82
N LEU A 72 0.44 23.79 51.65
CA LEU A 72 0.27 24.01 53.08
C LEU A 72 -0.36 25.40 53.28
N PRO A 73 -1.39 25.57 54.12
CA PRO A 73 -2.02 26.88 54.34
C PRO A 73 -0.97 27.92 54.72
N LEU A 74 -0.98 29.06 54.02
CA LEU A 74 -0.09 30.17 54.33
C LEU A 74 -0.52 30.75 55.68
N THR A 75 0.37 30.62 56.66
CA THR A 75 0.43 31.39 57.91
C THR A 75 -0.78 31.28 58.86
N THR A 76 -0.64 30.42 59.87
CA THR A 76 -0.99 30.77 61.25
C THR A 76 0.31 30.95 62.02
N ASP A 77 0.55 32.15 62.54
CA ASP A 77 1.81 32.65 63.11
C ASP A 77 2.24 32.01 64.44
N LYS A 78 1.72 30.82 64.77
CA LYS A 78 2.16 30.03 65.91
C LYS A 78 2.27 28.58 65.46
N PRO A 79 3.48 27.98 65.41
CA PRO A 79 3.56 26.55 65.33
C PRO A 79 2.92 25.98 66.60
N GLU A 80 1.77 25.33 66.46
CA GLU A 80 1.24 24.50 67.53
C GLU A 80 2.28 23.39 67.74
N MET A 81 3.05 23.50 68.84
CA MET A 81 4.01 22.47 69.22
C MET A 81 3.23 21.26 69.73
N LEU A 82 2.70 20.46 68.80
CA LEU A 82 2.14 19.17 69.13
C LEU A 82 3.23 18.34 69.81
N HIS A 83 2.91 17.80 70.98
CA HIS A 83 3.83 16.96 71.73
C HIS A 83 4.33 15.82 70.84
N LYS A 84 5.65 15.60 70.87
CA LYS A 84 6.29 14.54 70.10
C LYS A 84 5.56 13.23 70.41
N PRO A 85 5.01 12.53 69.41
CA PRO A 85 4.40 11.24 69.66
C PRO A 85 5.44 10.33 70.33
N PRO A 86 5.03 9.45 71.25
CA PRO A 86 5.94 8.53 71.91
C PRO A 86 6.71 7.73 70.86
N VAL A 87 8.00 7.54 71.09
CA VAL A 87 8.90 6.83 70.18
C VAL A 87 8.31 5.44 69.92
N LYS A 88 7.92 5.17 68.68
CA LYS A 88 7.44 3.85 68.28
C LYS A 88 8.56 2.84 68.50
N GLU A 89 8.27 1.76 69.20
CA GLU A 89 9.22 0.66 69.37
C GLU A 89 9.68 0.14 68.01
N GLN A 90 10.93 -0.29 67.92
CA GLN A 90 11.49 -0.82 66.68
C GLN A 90 10.70 -2.05 66.23
N THR A 91 10.03 -1.95 65.09
CA THR A 91 9.32 -3.08 64.50
C THR A 91 10.30 -4.20 64.17
N LYS A 92 10.13 -5.37 64.79
CA LYS A 92 10.93 -6.56 64.47
C LYS A 92 10.62 -7.00 63.04
N PRO A 93 11.63 -7.25 62.18
CA PRO A 93 11.39 -7.75 60.84
C PRO A 93 10.70 -9.12 60.92
N MET A 94 9.48 -9.21 60.39
CA MET A 94 8.79 -10.49 60.26
C MET A 94 9.31 -11.24 59.03
N GLU A 95 9.48 -12.55 59.16
CA GLU A 95 9.86 -13.42 58.04
C GLU A 95 8.77 -13.44 56.96
N ILE A 96 9.15 -13.13 55.72
CA ILE A 96 8.25 -13.17 54.57
C ILE A 96 8.31 -14.56 53.94
N LYS A 97 7.21 -15.31 53.99
CA LYS A 97 7.10 -16.59 53.27
C LYS A 97 6.94 -16.37 51.77
N LEU A 98 8.02 -16.61 51.01
CA LEU A 98 8.01 -16.49 49.56
C LEU A 98 7.48 -17.77 48.88
N ARG A 99 6.44 -17.65 48.06
CA ARG A 99 5.87 -18.76 47.27
C ARG A 99 6.55 -18.95 45.90
N THR A 100 7.87 -18.88 45.87
CA THR A 100 8.64 -18.91 44.62
C THR A 100 8.45 -20.21 43.84
N GLN A 101 8.41 -21.36 44.53
CA GLN A 101 8.19 -22.66 43.90
C GLN A 101 6.81 -22.77 43.23
N GLN A 102 5.76 -22.27 43.90
CA GLN A 102 4.42 -22.25 43.31
C GLN A 102 4.36 -21.36 42.05
N ARG A 103 5.05 -20.22 42.05
CA ARG A 103 5.15 -19.36 40.86
C ARG A 103 5.92 -20.03 39.73
N ALA A 104 7.03 -20.71 40.04
CA ALA A 104 7.83 -21.43 39.05
C ALA A 104 7.02 -22.54 38.38
N ALA A 105 6.29 -23.35 39.16
CA ALA A 105 5.42 -24.40 38.61
C ALA A 105 4.32 -23.85 37.69
N ARG A 106 3.66 -22.75 38.10
CA ARG A 106 2.66 -22.08 37.24
C ARG A 106 3.26 -21.53 35.95
N ARG A 107 4.48 -20.98 36.02
CA ARG A 107 5.18 -20.45 34.84
C ARG A 107 5.59 -21.56 33.88
N ALA A 108 6.07 -22.69 34.39
CA ALA A 108 6.41 -23.86 33.58
C ALA A 108 5.19 -24.34 32.79
N GLY A 109 4.04 -24.57 33.46
CA GLY A 109 2.83 -24.99 32.76
C GLY A 109 2.33 -23.99 31.72
N PHE A 110 2.50 -22.67 31.95
CA PHE A 110 2.20 -21.68 30.92
C PHE A 110 3.15 -21.76 29.72
N ASN A 111 4.45 -21.94 29.98
CA ASN A 111 5.44 -22.07 28.91
C ASN A 111 5.15 -23.29 28.03
N ASP A 112 4.73 -24.41 28.62
CA ASP A 112 4.36 -25.62 27.89
C ASP A 112 3.18 -25.36 26.95
N LEU A 113 2.13 -24.69 27.44
CA LEU A 113 0.97 -24.29 26.62
C LEU A 113 1.36 -23.37 25.46
N VAL A 114 2.29 -22.43 25.69
CA VAL A 114 2.81 -21.55 24.64
C VAL A 114 3.59 -22.36 23.60
N ALA A 115 4.45 -23.29 24.03
CA ALA A 115 5.21 -24.15 23.13
C ALA A 115 4.28 -25.02 22.25
N ILE A 116 3.23 -25.61 22.84
CA ILE A 116 2.21 -26.36 22.11
C ILE A 116 1.50 -25.48 21.07
N LYS A 117 1.11 -24.25 21.45
CA LYS A 117 0.46 -23.33 20.51
C LYS A 117 1.38 -22.95 19.34
N ILE A 118 2.65 -22.67 19.63
CA ILE A 118 3.64 -22.30 18.61
C ILE A 118 3.86 -23.46 17.64
N SER A 119 4.10 -24.67 18.15
CA SER A 119 4.36 -25.85 17.29
C SER A 119 3.18 -26.19 16.39
N TRP A 120 1.95 -26.04 16.90
CA TRP A 120 0.75 -26.23 16.10
C TRP A 120 0.63 -25.20 14.96
N LEU A 121 0.89 -23.92 15.25
CA LEU A 121 0.89 -22.86 14.23
C LEU A 121 1.98 -23.07 13.19
N GLU A 122 3.18 -23.46 13.61
CA GLU A 122 4.29 -23.78 12.72
C GLU A 122 3.95 -24.93 11.78
N TYR A 123 3.32 -26.00 12.30
CA TYR A 123 2.86 -27.11 11.49
C TYR A 123 1.85 -26.65 10.43
N GLN A 124 0.84 -25.86 10.81
CA GLN A 124 -0.14 -25.33 9.86
C GLN A 124 0.53 -24.46 8.78
N ARG A 125 1.46 -23.59 9.18
CA ARG A 125 2.21 -22.74 8.25
C ARG A 125 2.98 -23.58 7.23
N GLN A 126 3.63 -24.66 7.66
CA GLN A 126 4.34 -25.57 6.76
C GLN A 126 3.40 -26.25 5.76
N GLN A 127 2.20 -26.64 6.16
CA GLN A 127 1.22 -27.23 5.24
C GLN A 127 0.77 -26.22 4.17
N ILE A 128 0.48 -24.99 4.58
CA ILE A 128 0.09 -23.90 3.67
C ILE A 128 1.25 -23.58 2.71
N GLU A 129 2.47 -23.47 3.21
CA GLU A 129 3.66 -23.17 2.42
C GLU A 129 3.96 -24.28 1.38
N LYS A 130 3.79 -25.54 1.76
CA LYS A 130 3.92 -26.67 0.82
C LYS A 130 2.88 -26.60 -0.30
N LEU A 131 1.62 -26.33 0.04
CA LEU A 131 0.55 -26.19 -0.96
C LEU A 131 0.81 -25.00 -1.89
N GLN A 132 1.19 -23.85 -1.32
CA GLN A 132 1.53 -22.65 -2.09
C GLN A 132 2.71 -22.92 -3.04
N LYS A 133 3.78 -23.57 -2.55
CA LYS A 133 4.94 -23.93 -3.37
C LYS A 133 4.56 -24.84 -4.54
N MET A 134 3.66 -25.81 -4.33
CA MET A 134 3.16 -26.67 -5.41
C MET A 134 2.42 -25.85 -6.49
N MET A 135 1.58 -24.89 -6.09
CA MET A 135 0.89 -24.01 -7.03
C MET A 135 1.86 -23.11 -7.81
N GLU A 136 2.81 -22.49 -7.12
CA GLU A 136 3.84 -21.64 -7.75
C GLU A 136 4.70 -22.45 -8.75
N GLU A 137 5.07 -23.67 -8.41
CA GLU A 137 5.81 -24.56 -9.31
C GLU A 137 5.01 -24.93 -10.56
N GLU A 138 3.70 -25.16 -10.44
CA GLU A 138 2.80 -25.41 -11.57
C GLU A 138 2.65 -24.18 -12.46
N GLU A 139 2.47 -22.99 -11.87
CA GLU A 139 2.39 -21.73 -12.61
C GLU A 139 3.69 -21.46 -13.39
N ILE A 140 4.84 -21.64 -12.75
CA ILE A 140 6.16 -21.50 -13.40
C ILE A 140 6.32 -22.51 -14.54
N LYS A 141 5.87 -23.77 -14.37
CA LYS A 141 5.90 -24.77 -15.45
C LYS A 141 5.05 -24.34 -16.64
N MET A 142 3.86 -23.78 -16.39
CA MET A 142 2.97 -23.29 -17.44
C MET A 142 3.57 -22.09 -18.18
N LEU A 143 4.10 -21.10 -17.44
CA LEU A 143 4.80 -19.95 -18.02
C LEU A 143 6.00 -20.41 -18.87
N ARG A 144 6.84 -21.32 -18.34
CA ARG A 144 7.98 -21.86 -19.09
C ARG A 144 7.53 -22.55 -20.37
N LYS A 145 6.42 -23.30 -20.35
CA LYS A 145 5.86 -23.96 -21.53
C LYS A 145 5.34 -22.96 -22.57
N GLU A 146 4.72 -21.87 -22.13
CA GLU A 146 4.19 -20.82 -23.00
C GLU A 146 5.30 -19.95 -23.62
N MET A 147 6.34 -19.62 -22.85
CA MET A 147 7.45 -18.79 -23.31
C MET A 147 8.34 -19.46 -24.37
N VAL A 148 8.20 -20.76 -24.61
CA VAL A 148 8.91 -21.42 -25.71
C VAL A 148 8.32 -20.96 -27.05
N PRO A 149 9.08 -20.24 -27.89
CA PRO A 149 8.59 -19.80 -29.19
C PRO A 149 8.28 -21.03 -30.05
N ARG A 150 7.06 -21.11 -30.57
CA ARG A 150 6.65 -22.20 -31.45
C ARG A 150 7.14 -21.93 -32.87
N ALA A 151 7.72 -22.94 -33.49
CA ALA A 151 8.13 -22.86 -34.89
C ALA A 151 6.91 -22.52 -35.77
N GLN A 152 7.05 -21.49 -36.58
CA GLN A 152 6.11 -21.22 -37.67
C GLN A 152 6.52 -22.08 -38.86
N LEU A 153 5.55 -22.47 -39.69
CA LEU A 153 5.88 -23.09 -40.97
C LEU A 153 6.82 -22.16 -41.73
N MET A 154 7.84 -22.74 -42.37
CA MET A 154 8.75 -21.98 -43.21
C MET A 154 7.88 -21.18 -44.19
N PRO A 155 8.05 -19.85 -44.27
CA PRO A 155 7.38 -19.06 -45.29
C PRO A 155 7.55 -19.75 -46.65
N LEU A 156 6.53 -19.69 -47.52
CA LEU A 156 6.68 -20.22 -48.87
C LEU A 156 7.72 -19.41 -49.62
N PHE A 157 8.95 -19.94 -49.71
CA PHE A 157 10.07 -19.34 -50.45
C PHE A 157 10.08 -19.72 -51.93
N ASP A 158 9.22 -20.65 -52.34
CA ASP A 158 9.09 -21.08 -53.74
C ASP A 158 8.59 -19.97 -54.67
N ARG A 159 8.00 -18.91 -54.10
CA ARG A 159 7.65 -17.67 -54.81
C ARG A 159 8.62 -16.58 -54.38
N PRO A 160 9.80 -16.47 -55.01
CA PRO A 160 10.71 -15.37 -54.72
C PRO A 160 10.00 -14.04 -54.95
N PHE A 161 10.27 -13.07 -54.07
CA PHE A 161 9.74 -11.72 -54.22
C PHE A 161 10.39 -11.06 -55.45
N PHE A 162 9.56 -10.72 -56.44
CA PHE A 162 9.98 -9.91 -57.57
C PHE A 162 9.55 -8.47 -57.28
N PRO A 163 10.48 -7.58 -56.86
CA PRO A 163 10.16 -6.18 -56.65
C PRO A 163 9.59 -5.58 -57.93
N GLN A 164 8.29 -5.30 -57.93
CA GLN A 164 7.65 -4.59 -59.03
C GLN A 164 7.87 -3.09 -58.84
N ARG A 165 8.28 -2.43 -59.93
CA ARG A 165 8.31 -0.96 -59.96
C ARG A 165 6.89 -0.46 -59.74
N SER A 166 6.72 0.48 -58.81
CA SER A 166 5.41 1.07 -58.60
C SER A 166 4.98 1.81 -59.86
N THR A 167 3.81 1.50 -60.39
CA THR A 167 3.12 2.33 -61.38
C THR A 167 2.50 3.57 -60.75
N ARG A 168 2.61 3.72 -59.42
CA ARG A 168 2.29 4.96 -58.73
C ARG A 168 3.10 6.10 -59.36
N PRO A 169 2.46 7.23 -59.67
CA PRO A 169 3.17 8.38 -60.20
C PRO A 169 4.24 8.81 -59.20
N LEU A 170 5.36 9.30 -59.73
CA LEU A 170 6.42 9.88 -58.91
C LEU A 170 5.77 10.88 -57.95
N THR A 171 6.03 10.70 -56.65
CA THR A 171 5.56 11.64 -55.63
C THR A 171 6.17 12.99 -55.97
N VAL A 172 5.34 13.90 -56.47
CA VAL A 172 5.76 15.26 -56.73
C VAL A 172 6.01 15.89 -55.36
N PRO A 173 7.20 16.46 -55.12
CA PRO A 173 7.47 17.16 -53.88
C PRO A 173 6.44 18.29 -53.75
N LYS A 174 5.53 18.12 -52.79
CA LYS A 174 4.55 19.15 -52.45
C LYS A 174 5.21 20.00 -51.38
N GLU A 175 5.56 21.23 -51.74
CA GLU A 175 6.03 22.22 -50.79
C GLU A 175 5.06 22.28 -49.60
N PRO A 176 5.54 22.13 -48.36
CA PRO A 176 4.71 22.36 -47.19
C PRO A 176 4.11 23.76 -47.29
N ASN A 177 2.77 23.86 -47.18
CA ASN A 177 2.08 25.13 -47.30
C ASN A 177 2.30 25.96 -46.03
N PHE A 178 3.32 26.82 -46.04
CA PHE A 178 3.65 27.70 -44.92
C PHE A 178 2.73 28.92 -44.78
N LYS A 179 1.65 29.06 -45.57
CA LYS A 179 0.74 30.22 -45.52
C LYS A 179 -0.04 30.37 -44.19
N GLY A 180 0.14 29.47 -43.23
CA GLY A 180 -0.37 29.58 -41.86
C GLY A 180 0.68 29.81 -40.76
N LEU A 181 1.99 29.75 -41.07
CA LEU A 181 3.04 30.03 -40.09
C LEU A 181 3.33 31.54 -40.07
N SER A 182 2.36 32.30 -39.57
CA SER A 182 2.57 33.69 -39.18
C SER A 182 3.53 33.74 -37.98
N SER A 183 4.82 33.85 -38.31
CA SER A 183 5.92 34.51 -37.59
C SER A 183 5.74 34.87 -36.11
N LYS A 184 5.47 33.90 -35.22
CA LYS A 184 5.74 34.08 -33.78
C LYS A 184 6.47 32.88 -33.21
N SER A 185 7.80 33.05 -33.18
CA SER A 185 8.81 32.42 -32.33
C SER A 185 9.00 30.90 -32.41
N TRP A 186 9.94 30.48 -33.26
CA TRP A 186 10.80 29.33 -32.97
C TRP A 186 12.22 29.87 -32.76
N ARG A 187 12.48 30.43 -31.58
CA ARG A 187 13.86 30.62 -31.11
C ARG A 187 14.30 29.32 -30.46
N CYS A 188 14.97 28.47 -31.23
CA CYS A 188 15.72 27.34 -30.69
C CYS A 188 16.88 27.90 -29.86
N THR A 189 16.74 27.92 -28.54
CA THR A 189 17.88 28.04 -27.63
C THR A 189 18.34 26.62 -27.30
N PRO A 190 19.60 26.24 -27.56
CA PRO A 190 20.13 25.00 -27.02
C PRO A 190 20.43 25.23 -25.54
N SER A 191 19.56 24.77 -24.64
CA SER A 191 19.90 24.78 -23.22
C SER A 191 20.97 23.72 -22.97
N SER A 192 22.17 24.21 -22.71
CA SER A 192 23.34 23.48 -22.25
C SER A 192 23.05 22.52 -21.09
N GLY A 193 23.54 21.28 -21.22
CA GLY A 193 24.17 20.52 -20.14
C GLY A 193 23.30 20.08 -18.95
N ALA A 194 22.60 18.95 -19.08
CA ALA A 194 22.19 18.15 -17.92
C ALA A 194 23.00 16.85 -17.91
N HIS A 195 23.99 16.82 -17.02
CA HIS A 195 24.87 15.70 -16.74
C HIS A 195 24.09 14.47 -16.25
N TYR A 196 24.12 13.38 -17.03
CA TYR A 196 23.77 12.04 -16.56
C TYR A 196 24.93 11.55 -15.66
N LYS A 197 24.69 11.40 -14.35
CA LYS A 197 25.64 10.74 -13.45
C LYS A 197 25.34 9.24 -13.43
N PHE A 198 26.21 8.45 -14.05
CA PHE A 198 26.22 7.00 -13.93
C PHE A 198 26.97 6.62 -12.64
N GLN A 199 26.24 6.13 -11.63
CA GLN A 199 26.83 5.68 -10.37
C GLN A 199 27.35 4.25 -10.56
N GLN A 200 28.67 4.07 -10.62
CA GLN A 200 29.28 2.74 -10.61
C GLN A 200 29.18 2.14 -9.20
N PRO A 201 28.70 0.90 -9.04
CA PRO A 201 28.80 0.20 -7.77
C PRO A 201 30.25 -0.20 -7.48
N LEU A 202 30.62 0.04 -6.21
CA LEU A 202 31.89 -0.21 -5.58
C LEU A 202 32.34 -1.69 -5.74
N ASN A 203 33.57 -1.87 -6.21
CA ASN A 203 34.39 -3.08 -6.29
C ASN A 203 33.91 -4.29 -5.46
N GLN A 204 33.41 -5.34 -6.14
CA GLN A 204 33.36 -6.69 -5.58
C GLN A 204 34.60 -7.46 -6.04
N THR A 205 35.55 -7.65 -5.12
CA THR A 205 36.75 -8.43 -5.34
C THR A 205 36.40 -9.92 -5.45
N MET A 206 36.48 -10.50 -6.64
CA MET A 206 36.39 -11.94 -6.83
C MET A 206 37.70 -12.59 -6.36
N LYS A 207 37.62 -13.56 -5.43
CA LYS A 207 38.76 -14.37 -5.00
C LYS A 207 39.04 -15.47 -6.05
N PRO A 208 40.32 -15.78 -6.34
CA PRO A 208 40.65 -16.88 -7.25
C PRO A 208 40.30 -18.22 -6.61
N ILE A 209 39.63 -19.07 -7.39
CA ILE A 209 39.40 -20.48 -7.08
C ILE A 209 40.70 -21.21 -7.45
N LYS A 210 41.22 -21.99 -6.50
CA LYS A 210 42.35 -22.91 -6.72
C LYS A 210 41.87 -24.20 -7.35
#